data_AF-A0A454TZ90-F1
#
_entry.id   AF-A0A454TZ90-F1
#
_cell.length_a   1.000
_cell.length_b   1.000
_cell.length_c   1.000
_cell.angle_alpha   90.00
_cell.angle_beta   90.00
_cell.angle_gamma   90.00
#
_symmetry.space_group_name_H-M   'P 1'
#
loop_
_entity.id
_entity.type
_entity.pdbx_description
1 polymer ?
#
loop_
_entity_poly.entity_id
_entity_poly.type
_entity_poly.pdbx_seq_one_letter_code
_entity_poly.pdbx_strand_id
1 'polypeptide(L)' 'MNGIDPNNVFALLVSCISTADAINQDTRMTMTERAAAGRLRDSLKSWKGLAFAYKDWTPAAPAKTGAPTA' A
#
# COMPACT_ATOMS: atom_id res chain seq x y z
N MET A 1 -7.63 1.54 -8.22
CA MET A 1 -7.10 2.37 -7.12
C MET A 1 -7.46 3.83 -7.38
N ASN A 2 -8.75 4.16 -7.40
CA ASN A 2 -9.23 5.54 -7.63
C ASN A 2 -9.52 6.17 -6.25
N GLY A 3 -8.82 7.24 -5.90
CA GLY A 3 -9.17 8.09 -4.73
C GLY A 3 -8.31 7.93 -3.48
N ILE A 4 -7.22 7.15 -3.51
CA ILE A 4 -6.25 7.12 -2.40
C ILE A 4 -5.20 8.19 -2.68
N ASP A 5 -5.01 9.11 -1.72
CA ASP A 5 -3.90 10.06 -1.77
C ASP A 5 -2.57 9.27 -1.79
N PRO A 6 -1.74 9.41 -2.84
CA PRO A 6 -0.46 8.70 -2.92
C PRO A 6 0.52 9.10 -1.81
N ASN A 7 0.26 10.19 -1.09
CA ASN A 7 1.06 10.63 0.05
C ASN A 7 0.56 10.04 1.38
N ASN A 8 -0.66 9.48 1.43
CA ASN A 8 -1.18 8.88 2.65
C ASN A 8 -0.72 7.42 2.77
N VAL A 9 0.42 7.23 3.46
CA VAL A 9 1.07 5.91 3.65
C VAL A 9 0.14 4.91 4.33
N PHE A 10 -0.69 5.35 5.28
CA PHE A 10 -1.65 4.47 5.94
C PHE A 10 -2.72 3.98 4.97
N ALA A 11 -3.32 4.87 4.18
CA ALA A 11 -4.34 4.52 3.20
C ALA A 11 -3.78 3.59 2.11
N LEU A 12 -2.54 3.84 1.65
CA LEU A 12 -1.83 2.96 0.73
C LEU A 12 -1.64 1.56 1.32
N LEU A 13 -1.15 1.46 2.56
CA LEU A 13 -0.94 0.18 3.22
C LEU A 13 -2.26 -0.60 3.36
N VAL A 14 -3.33 0.06 3.80
CA VAL A 14 -4.66 -0.55 3.93
C VAL A 14 -5.18 -1.05 2.58
N SER A 15 -4.99 -0.29 1.50
CA SER A 15 -5.34 -0.73 0.16
C SER A 15 -4.54 -1.94 -0.29
N CYS A 16 -3.23 -1.97 -0.04
CA CYS A 16 -2.39 -3.12 -0.37
C CYS A 16 -2.84 -4.38 0.38
N ILE A 17 -3.20 -4.27 1.66
CA ILE A 17 -3.77 -5.37 2.46
C ILE A 17 -5.05 -5.88 1.79
N SER A 18 -5.96 -4.97 1.42
CA SER A 18 -7.24 -5.33 0.79
C SER A 18 -7.04 -6.01 -0.57
N THR A 19 -6.09 -5.52 -1.38
CA THR A 19 -5.78 -6.12 -2.68
C THR A 19 -5.16 -7.51 -2.51
N ALA A 20 -4.22 -7.68 -1.57
CA ALA A 20 -3.62 -8.97 -1.29
C ALA A 20 -4.67 -9.99 -0.77
N ASP A 21 -5.64 -9.54 0.03
CA ASP A 21 -6.75 -10.36 0.49
C ASP A 21 -7.66 -10.79 -0.67
N ALA A 22 -8.02 -9.86 -1.57
CA ALA A 22 -8.81 -10.18 -2.76
C ALA A 22 -8.12 -11.24 -3.65
N ILE A 23 -6.80 -11.10 -3.88
CA ILE A 23 -6.02 -12.08 -4.65
C ILE A 23 -5.98 -13.43 -3.92
N ASN A 24 -5.75 -13.43 -2.61
CA ASN A 24 -5.74 -14.66 -1.80
C ASN A 24 -7.06 -15.43 -1.89
N GLN A 25 -8.18 -14.72 -1.98
CA GLN A 25 -9.52 -15.30 -2.09
C GLN A 25 -9.95 -15.61 -3.54
N ASP A 26 -9.22 -15.13 -4.56
CA ASP A 26 -9.58 -15.32 -5.97
C ASP A 26 -9.27 -16.73 -6.46
N THR A 27 -10.29 -17.59 -6.51
CA THR A 27 -10.18 -18.99 -6.95
C THR A 27 -9.76 -19.16 -8.42
N ARG A 28 -9.72 -18.09 -9.22
CA ARG A 28 -9.22 -18.12 -10.61
C ARG A 28 -7.69 -18.09 -10.66
N MET A 29 -7.03 -17.63 -9.60
CA MET A 29 -5.57 -17.61 -9.46
C MET A 29 -5.01 -18.99 -9.07
N THR A 30 -3.74 -19.23 -9.36
CA THR A 30 -3.09 -20.47 -8.95
C THR A 30 -2.96 -20.57 -7.43
N MET A 31 -2.85 -21.79 -6.89
CA MET A 31 -2.68 -21.99 -5.44
C MET A 31 -1.42 -21.28 -4.90
N THR A 32 -0.33 -21.27 -5.68
CA THR A 32 0.92 -20.61 -5.32
C THR A 32 0.76 -19.09 -5.22
N GLU A 33 0.10 -18.46 -6.19
CA GLU A 33 -0.15 -17.01 -6.17
C GLU A 33 -1.03 -16.60 -5.00
N ARG A 34 -2.11 -17.35 -4.73
CA ARG A 34 -2.97 -17.11 -3.57
C ARG A 34 -2.22 -17.23 -2.25
N ALA A 35 -1.38 -18.24 -2.12
CA ALA A 35 -0.55 -18.44 -0.93
C ALA A 35 0.47 -17.30 -0.76
N ALA A 36 1.11 -16.85 -1.84
CA ALA A 36 2.02 -15.72 -1.81
C ALA A 36 1.30 -14.43 -1.40
N ALA A 37 0.11 -14.17 -1.95
CA ALA A 37 -0.74 -13.04 -1.58
C ALA A 37 -1.17 -13.09 -0.10
N GLY A 38 -1.45 -14.29 0.43
CA GLY A 38 -1.75 -14.48 1.85
C GLY A 38 -0.58 -14.09 2.75
N ARG A 39 0.64 -14.56 2.44
CA ARG A 39 1.85 -14.17 3.18
C ARG A 39 2.11 -12.66 3.09
N LEU A 40 1.93 -12.07 1.92
CA LEU A 40 2.05 -10.62 1.73
C LEU A 40 1.04 -9.86 2.61
N ARG A 41 -0.23 -10.26 2.60
CA ARG A 41 -1.28 -9.67 3.44
C ARG A 41 -0.89 -9.69 4.91
N ASP A 42 -0.41 -10.83 5.40
CA ASP A 42 -0.07 -11.00 6.81
C ASP A 42 1.16 -10.16 7.21
N SER A 43 2.17 -10.09 6.35
CA SER A 43 3.32 -9.18 6.52
C SER A 43 2.87 -7.71 6.56
N LEU A 44 1.99 -7.28 5.66
CA LEU A 44 1.48 -5.90 5.63
C LEU A 44 0.62 -5.58 6.87
N LYS A 45 -0.17 -6.55 7.36
CA LYS A 45 -0.95 -6.39 8.61
C LYS A 45 -0.05 -6.15 9.82
N SER A 46 1.15 -6.74 9.87
CA SER A 46 2.10 -6.50 10.95
C SER A 46 2.53 -5.03 11.04
N TRP A 47 2.55 -4.31 9.91
CA TRP A 47 2.93 -2.89 9.84
C TRP A 47 1.74 -1.94 10.03
N LYS A 48 0.50 -2.44 10.02
CA LYS A 48 -0.71 -1.62 10.12
C LYS A 48 -0.76 -0.79 11.40
N GLY A 49 -0.33 -1.37 12.52
CA GLY A 49 -0.28 -0.67 13.81
C GLY A 49 0.67 0.52 13.79
N LEU A 50 1.87 0.34 13.21
CA LEU A 50 2.85 1.43 13.04
C LEU A 50 2.34 2.49 12.06
N ALA A 51 1.78 2.08 10.93
CA ALA A 51 1.26 3.01 9.92
C ALA A 51 0.08 3.85 10.43
N PHE A 52 -0.70 3.35 11.39
CA PHE A 52 -1.82 4.09 11.98
C PHE A 52 -1.37 5.39 12.66
N ALA A 53 -0.16 5.44 13.23
CA ALA A 53 0.41 6.66 13.80
C ALA A 53 0.61 7.78 12.76
N TYR A 54 0.66 7.41 11.47
CA TYR A 54 0.88 8.32 10.34
C TYR A 54 -0.39 8.55 9.52
N LYS A 55 -1.58 8.16 10.01
CA LYS A 55 -2.84 8.23 9.23
C LYS A 55 -3.21 9.66 8.76
N ASP A 56 -2.82 10.66 9.55
CA ASP A 56 -3.03 12.08 9.27
C ASP A 56 -1.75 12.78 8.79
N TRP A 57 -0.64 12.02 8.66
CA TRP A 57 0.62 12.56 8.20
C TRP A 57 0.70 12.48 6.68
N THR A 58 0.83 13.65 6.06
CA THR A 58 1.12 13.78 4.64
C THR A 58 2.58 14.23 4.51
N PRO A 59 3.46 13.46 3.84
CA PRO A 59 4.78 13.93 3.46
C PRO A 59 4.70 15.29 2.78
N ALA A 60 5.61 16.21 3.12
CA ALA A 60 5.76 17.42 2.33
C ALA A 60 6.02 17.02 0.88
N ALA A 61 5.25 17.57 -0.07
CA ALA A 61 5.45 17.29 -1.49
C ALA A 61 6.94 17.47 -1.81
N PRO A 62 7.58 16.51 -2.49
CA PRO A 62 8.98 16.67 -2.87
C PRO A 62 9.09 17.98 -3.65
N ALA A 63 9.98 18.87 -3.22
CA ALA A 63 10.25 20.09 -3.96
C ALA A 63 10.56 19.67 -5.39
N LYS A 64 9.81 20.19 -6.37
CA LYS A 64 10.20 20.05 -7.77
C LYS A 64 11.63 20.57 -7.84
N THR A 65 12.61 19.69 -7.98
CA THR A 65 13.95 20.05 -8.40
C THR A 65 13.83 20.47 -9.86
N GLY A 66 13.29 21.67 -10.08
CA GLY A 66 13.37 22.34 -11.35
C GLY A 66 14.85 22.55 -11.60
N ALA A 67 15.38 21.85 -12.60
CA ALA A 67 16.69 22.14 -13.13
C ALA A 67 16.78 23.66 -13.41
N PRO A 68 17.79 24.37 -12.89
CA PRO A 68 18.04 25.71 -13.39
C PRO A 68 18.57 25.58 -14.83
N THR A 69 17.77 26.05 -15.78
CA THR A 69 18.26 26.53 -17.07
C THR A 69 19.24 27.66 -16.83
N ALA A 70 20.51 27.44 -17.17
CA ALA A 70 21.48 28.46 -17.58
C ALA A 70 22.58 27.77 -18.40
#